data_AF-A0A8J7MN90-F1
#
_entry.id   AF-A0A8J7MN90-F1
#
_cell.length_a   1.000
_cell.length_b   1.000
_cell.length_c   1.000
_cell.angle_alpha   90.00
_cell.angle_beta   90.00
_cell.angle_gamma   90.00
#
_symmetry.space_group_name_H-M   'P 1'
#
loop_
_entity.id
_entity.type
_entity.pdbx_description
1 polymer ?
#
loop_
_entity_poly.entity_id
_entity_poly.type
_entity_poly.pdbx_seq_one_letter_code
_entity_poly.pdbx_strand_id
1 'polypeptide(L)'
;MGFFKNIIDKLKGNKPNDSFPITIELIPEKLSVIVDEHKIPVTMGNNNIRALSFLSNGLSNVGQQELFFVLKTNQIDIQKIPQEPLHFFAQVYQFAIQGRVVKEGDITQFGQKDMWGWKGIVYTKSPLHLYKNLPKDCLSMILLSLEEVQAIPNFGALRILSMLGKQARYYPFPYWTDHHRANLLIRELKDSLLSRVNRINLPEAVVTSVNNEHIYLKISRQLALDLSKQNFPSSVPVGILPSLATEADACLTWSFDSDTPEAITLPDSKGTIISGCLLILIGAQEQNSSRILEDGYALLLTTKEWDRFWIAFKNKGVYQLKTSSEVMDFSLIWE
;
A
#
# COMPACT_ATOMS: atom_id res chain seq x y z
N MET A 1 -27.74 19.42 0.02
CA MET A 1 -27.82 19.11 1.46
C MET A 1 -29.03 18.25 1.86
N GLY A 2 -30.09 18.13 1.06
CA GLY A 2 -31.27 17.31 1.42
C GLY A 2 -31.11 15.78 1.29
N PHE A 3 -30.17 15.30 0.47
CA PHE A 3 -29.98 13.87 0.22
C PHE A 3 -29.45 13.09 1.45
N PHE A 4 -28.53 13.69 2.21
CA PHE A 4 -27.92 13.06 3.38
C PHE A 4 -28.88 12.96 4.59
N LYS A 5 -29.81 13.91 4.74
CA LYS A 5 -30.78 13.89 5.85
C LYS A 5 -31.81 12.75 5.66
N ASN A 6 -32.23 12.50 4.42
CA ASN A 6 -33.15 11.41 4.08
C ASN A 6 -32.52 10.01 4.21
N ILE A 7 -31.19 9.89 4.16
CA ILE A 7 -30.50 8.62 4.43
C ILE A 7 -30.53 8.34 5.94
N ILE A 8 -30.23 9.34 6.78
CA ILE A 8 -30.21 9.19 8.24
C ILE A 8 -31.58 8.75 8.79
N ASP A 9 -32.69 9.29 8.26
CA ASP A 9 -34.03 8.90 8.68
C ASP A 9 -34.46 7.50 8.16
N LYS A 10 -33.80 6.98 7.12
CA LYS A 10 -34.04 5.63 6.55
C LYS A 10 -33.14 4.54 7.10
N LEU A 11 -32.09 4.87 7.86
CA LEU A 11 -31.23 3.88 8.55
C LEU A 11 -31.96 3.13 9.69
N LYS A 12 -33.26 3.38 9.91
CA LYS A 12 -34.12 2.63 10.84
C LYS A 12 -34.78 1.43 10.16
N GLY A 13 -33.97 0.50 9.66
CA GLY A 13 -34.43 -0.76 9.07
C GLY A 13 -34.05 -1.96 9.95
N ASN A 14 -35.08 -2.63 10.49
CA ASN A 14 -35.06 -3.83 11.34
C ASN A 14 -34.34 -3.70 12.70
N LYS A 15 -35.02 -4.10 13.79
CA LYS A 15 -34.42 -4.19 15.12
C LYS A 15 -33.12 -5.01 15.00
N PRO A 16 -31.94 -4.46 15.33
CA PRO A 16 -30.73 -5.23 15.31
C PRO A 16 -30.86 -6.37 16.32
N ASN A 17 -30.38 -7.57 15.97
CA ASN A 17 -29.92 -8.47 17.02
C ASN A 17 -28.96 -7.64 17.89
N ASP A 18 -29.08 -7.72 19.22
CA ASP A 18 -28.23 -6.98 20.16
C ASP A 18 -26.77 -7.50 20.17
N SER A 19 -26.31 -8.12 19.08
CA SER A 19 -25.00 -8.73 18.92
C SER A 19 -24.47 -8.52 17.49
N PHE A 20 -23.16 -8.32 17.39
CA PHE A 20 -22.45 -8.33 16.12
C PHE A 20 -22.42 -9.75 15.48
N PRO A 21 -22.26 -9.87 14.14
CA PRO A 21 -22.22 -8.79 13.17
C PRO A 21 -23.61 -8.18 12.91
N ILE A 22 -23.65 -6.91 12.53
CA ILE A 22 -24.85 -6.22 12.05
C ILE A 22 -24.67 -5.83 10.58
N THR A 23 -25.77 -5.76 9.83
CA THR A 23 -25.77 -5.28 8.45
C THR A 23 -26.52 -3.95 8.38
N ILE A 24 -25.86 -2.93 7.83
CA ILE A 24 -26.43 -1.59 7.65
C ILE A 24 -26.60 -1.35 6.16
N GLU A 25 -27.83 -1.16 5.72
CA GLU A 25 -28.14 -0.83 4.34
C GLU A 25 -27.89 0.67 4.08
N LEU A 26 -26.98 0.98 3.16
CA LEU A 26 -26.63 2.35 2.80
C LEU A 26 -27.41 2.86 1.60
N ILE A 27 -27.62 1.98 0.62
CA ILE A 27 -28.44 2.23 -0.56
C ILE A 27 -29.35 1.01 -0.72
N PRO A 28 -30.69 1.19 -0.68
CA PRO A 28 -31.64 0.09 -0.74
C PRO A 28 -31.34 -0.91 -1.86
N GLU A 29 -31.20 -2.18 -1.48
CA GLU A 29 -30.95 -3.34 -2.34
C GLU A 29 -29.66 -3.27 -3.18
N LYS A 30 -28.80 -2.28 -2.93
CA LYS A 30 -27.64 -1.99 -3.80
C LYS A 30 -26.32 -1.97 -3.06
N LEU A 31 -26.31 -1.43 -1.85
CA LEU A 31 -25.11 -1.31 -1.05
C LEU A 31 -25.45 -1.46 0.42
N SER A 32 -24.82 -2.43 1.06
CA SER A 32 -24.83 -2.59 2.51
C SER A 32 -23.42 -2.65 3.05
N VAL A 33 -23.28 -2.43 4.35
CA VAL A 33 -22.03 -2.61 5.09
C VAL A 33 -22.27 -3.56 6.24
N ILE A 34 -21.46 -4.61 6.32
CA ILE A 34 -21.40 -5.50 7.47
C ILE A 34 -20.44 -4.86 8.47
N VAL A 35 -20.94 -4.61 9.69
CA VAL A 35 -20.15 -4.11 10.81
C VAL A 35 -20.02 -5.23 11.82
N ASP A 36 -18.79 -5.52 12.26
CA ASP A 36 -18.51 -6.62 13.20
C ASP A 36 -17.50 -6.20 14.27
N GLU A 37 -17.51 -6.92 15.39
CA GLU A 37 -16.40 -6.86 16.34
C GLU A 37 -15.20 -7.58 15.76
N HIS A 38 -14.12 -6.84 15.53
CA HIS A 38 -12.90 -7.34 14.93
C HIS A 38 -11.80 -7.52 15.98
N LYS A 39 -11.14 -8.67 15.95
CA LYS A 39 -9.97 -8.96 16.79
C LYS A 39 -8.71 -8.87 15.97
N ILE A 40 -7.86 -7.92 16.29
CA ILE A 40 -6.54 -7.80 15.65
C ILE A 40 -5.62 -8.86 16.29
N PRO A 41 -4.98 -9.75 15.50
CA PRO A 41 -4.14 -10.81 16.05
C PRO A 41 -2.99 -10.27 16.92
N VAL A 42 -2.82 -10.88 18.10
CA VAL A 42 -1.82 -10.54 19.13
C VAL A 42 -0.41 -10.98 18.73
N THR A 43 -0.27 -11.86 17.75
CA THR A 43 1.03 -12.45 17.34
C THR A 43 2.06 -11.45 16.82
N MET A 44 1.71 -10.15 16.79
CA MET A 44 2.55 -9.04 16.33
C MET A 44 2.54 -7.84 17.31
N GLY A 45 2.03 -7.96 18.55
CA GLY A 45 2.00 -6.86 19.53
C GLY A 45 1.19 -7.15 20.79
N ASN A 46 1.52 -6.48 21.91
CA ASN A 46 0.90 -6.75 23.22
C ASN A 46 -0.58 -6.28 23.31
N ASN A 47 -1.42 -7.19 23.78
CA ASN A 47 -2.86 -7.10 24.11
C ASN A 47 -3.84 -7.36 22.94
N ASN A 48 -4.94 -8.06 23.26
CA ASN A 48 -6.11 -8.19 22.39
C ASN A 48 -6.67 -6.80 22.08
N ILE A 49 -6.29 -6.24 20.94
CA ILE A 49 -6.81 -4.97 20.49
C ILE A 49 -8.20 -5.22 19.88
N ARG A 50 -9.22 -4.67 20.54
CA ARG A 50 -10.59 -4.64 20.02
C ARG A 50 -10.68 -3.59 18.90
N ALA A 51 -11.45 -3.91 17.88
CA ALA A 51 -11.69 -3.04 16.76
C ALA A 51 -13.12 -3.24 16.23
N LEU A 52 -13.59 -2.28 15.43
CA LEU A 52 -14.75 -2.46 14.57
C LEU A 52 -14.26 -2.68 13.15
N SER A 53 -14.75 -3.71 12.49
CA SER A 53 -14.58 -3.88 11.06
C SER A 53 -15.82 -3.40 10.31
N PHE A 54 -15.60 -2.88 9.11
CA PHE A 54 -16.63 -2.47 8.18
C PHE A 54 -16.28 -3.09 6.83
N LEU A 55 -17.16 -3.95 6.32
CA LEU A 55 -17.01 -4.60 5.03
C LEU A 55 -18.17 -4.19 4.13
N SER A 56 -17.87 -3.57 2.99
CA SER A 56 -18.89 -3.30 1.99
C SER A 56 -19.39 -4.58 1.32
N ASN A 57 -20.64 -4.55 0.89
CA ASN A 57 -21.24 -5.55 0.03
C ASN A 57 -22.10 -4.85 -1.03
N GLY A 58 -21.68 -4.95 -2.29
CA GLY A 58 -22.38 -4.39 -3.45
C GLY A 58 -21.56 -3.41 -4.28
N LEU A 59 -20.34 -3.04 -3.86
CA LEU A 59 -19.44 -2.22 -4.68
C LEU A 59 -18.99 -2.98 -5.93
N SER A 60 -18.81 -4.29 -5.81
CA SER A 60 -18.42 -5.17 -6.92
C SER A 60 -19.40 -5.12 -8.09
N ASN A 61 -20.70 -4.94 -7.80
CA ASN A 61 -21.76 -4.81 -8.82
C ASN A 61 -21.63 -3.55 -9.69
N VAL A 62 -20.84 -2.56 -9.26
CA VAL A 62 -20.58 -1.31 -10.00
C VAL A 62 -19.11 -1.19 -10.43
N GLY A 63 -18.38 -2.32 -10.46
CA GLY A 63 -16.99 -2.40 -10.95
C GLY A 63 -15.92 -1.97 -9.94
N GLN A 64 -16.29 -1.68 -8.70
CA GLN A 64 -15.36 -1.34 -7.62
C GLN A 64 -15.12 -2.56 -6.73
N GLN A 65 -13.85 -2.89 -6.43
CA GLN A 65 -13.53 -3.93 -5.44
C GLN A 65 -14.19 -3.60 -4.09
N GLU A 66 -14.70 -4.61 -3.38
CA GLU A 66 -15.22 -4.41 -2.04
C GLU A 66 -14.15 -3.81 -1.13
N LEU A 67 -14.57 -2.96 -0.20
CA LEU A 67 -13.72 -2.22 0.69
C LEU A 67 -13.87 -2.74 2.12
N PHE A 68 -12.73 -2.90 2.78
CA PHE A 68 -12.61 -3.34 4.16
C PHE A 68 -11.89 -2.28 4.99
N PHE A 69 -12.53 -1.82 6.06
CA PHE A 69 -11.98 -0.83 6.97
C PHE A 69 -12.01 -1.37 8.39
N VAL A 70 -10.90 -1.22 9.12
CA VAL A 70 -10.81 -1.63 10.53
C VAL A 70 -10.43 -0.44 11.38
N LEU A 71 -11.28 -0.10 12.34
CA LEU A 71 -11.05 0.97 13.31
C LEU A 71 -10.72 0.37 14.67
N LYS A 72 -9.48 0.57 15.13
CA LYS A 72 -9.09 0.22 16.49
C LYS A 72 -9.86 1.11 17.47
N THR A 73 -10.60 0.49 18.38
CA THR A 73 -11.41 1.21 19.37
C THR A 73 -11.65 0.34 20.60
N ASN A 74 -11.68 0.98 21.77
CA ASN A 74 -12.10 0.33 23.00
C ASN A 74 -13.61 0.44 23.24
N GLN A 75 -14.31 1.22 22.40
CA GLN A 75 -15.74 1.46 22.47
C GLN A 75 -16.44 0.70 21.35
N ILE A 76 -16.95 -0.48 21.68
CA ILE A 76 -17.74 -1.32 20.78
C ILE A 76 -19.17 -1.34 21.31
N ASP A 77 -20.04 -0.61 20.63
CA ASP A 77 -21.45 -0.45 20.99
C ASP A 77 -22.28 -0.35 19.70
N ILE A 78 -23.21 -1.28 19.52
CA ILE A 78 -24.11 -1.36 18.35
C ILE A 78 -24.97 -0.10 18.21
N GLN A 79 -25.24 0.60 19.31
CA GLN A 79 -26.03 1.84 19.28
C GLN A 79 -25.19 3.07 18.89
N LYS A 80 -23.86 2.94 18.85
CA LYS A 80 -22.91 4.04 18.59
C LYS A 80 -21.94 3.70 17.47
N ILE A 81 -22.44 3.09 16.40
CA ILE A 81 -21.63 2.81 15.21
C ILE A 81 -21.18 4.12 14.57
N PRO A 82 -19.87 4.31 14.36
CA PRO A 82 -19.36 5.50 13.68
C PRO A 82 -19.90 5.62 12.25
N GLN A 83 -20.36 6.82 11.87
CA GLN A 83 -21.11 7.05 10.64
C GLN A 83 -20.22 7.44 9.46
N GLU A 84 -19.02 7.94 9.74
CA GLU A 84 -18.08 8.46 8.75
C GLU A 84 -17.65 7.40 7.72
N PRO A 85 -17.33 6.14 8.09
CA PRO A 85 -17.03 5.08 7.11
C PRO A 85 -18.26 4.74 6.28
N LEU A 86 -19.46 4.71 6.88
CA LEU A 86 -20.72 4.42 6.18
C LEU A 86 -21.00 5.46 5.09
N HIS A 87 -20.86 6.74 5.42
CA HIS A 87 -20.97 7.82 4.44
C HIS A 87 -19.92 7.71 3.33
N PHE A 88 -18.70 7.31 3.69
CA PHE A 88 -17.63 7.13 2.73
C PHE A 88 -17.92 6.00 1.74
N PHE A 89 -18.38 4.83 2.19
CA PHE A 89 -18.75 3.73 1.28
C PHE A 89 -19.87 4.13 0.31
N ALA A 90 -20.89 4.85 0.80
CA ALA A 90 -21.94 5.39 -0.07
C ALA A 90 -21.36 6.35 -1.12
N GLN A 91 -20.38 7.18 -0.76
CA GLN A 91 -19.72 8.09 -1.68
C GLN A 91 -18.86 7.34 -2.72
N VAL A 92 -18.11 6.32 -2.32
CA VAL A 92 -17.35 5.47 -3.24
C VAL A 92 -18.27 4.82 -4.26
N TYR A 93 -19.42 4.28 -3.83
CA TYR A 93 -20.42 3.72 -4.75
C TYR A 93 -20.86 4.75 -5.81
N GLN A 94 -21.13 6.00 -5.41
CA GLN A 94 -21.51 7.07 -6.35
C GLN A 94 -20.38 7.44 -7.34
N PHE A 95 -19.12 7.27 -6.97
CA PHE A 95 -18.01 7.45 -7.89
C PHE A 95 -17.83 6.23 -8.81
N ALA A 96 -17.97 5.03 -8.28
CA ALA A 96 -17.84 3.80 -9.05
C ALA A 96 -18.88 3.69 -10.17
N ILE A 97 -20.14 4.09 -9.94
CA ILE A 97 -21.16 4.16 -11.02
C ILE A 97 -20.80 5.14 -12.14
N GLN A 98 -19.89 6.09 -11.88
CA GLN A 98 -19.37 7.05 -12.87
C GLN A 98 -18.06 6.54 -13.51
N GLY A 99 -17.67 5.28 -13.27
CA GLY A 99 -16.41 4.69 -13.73
C GLY A 99 -15.18 5.15 -12.96
N ARG A 100 -15.36 5.88 -11.85
CA ARG A 100 -14.26 6.34 -10.99
C ARG A 100 -14.07 5.35 -9.85
N VAL A 101 -13.18 4.40 -10.07
CA VAL A 101 -12.84 3.33 -9.13
C VAL A 101 -11.45 3.56 -8.51
N VAL A 102 -11.19 2.89 -7.39
CA VAL A 102 -9.90 2.83 -6.71
C VAL A 102 -9.36 1.41 -6.70
N LYS A 103 -8.05 1.28 -6.81
CA LYS A 103 -7.28 0.03 -6.82
C LYS A 103 -6.23 0.03 -5.71
N GLU A 104 -5.54 -1.10 -5.56
CA GLU A 104 -4.34 -1.17 -4.72
C GLU A 104 -3.32 -0.09 -5.11
N GLY A 105 -2.77 0.59 -4.11
CA GLY A 105 -1.80 1.68 -4.29
C GLY A 105 -2.43 3.05 -4.55
N ASP A 106 -3.71 3.11 -4.91
CA ASP A 106 -4.40 4.39 -5.08
C ASP A 106 -4.56 5.11 -3.74
N ILE A 107 -4.78 6.42 -3.84
CA ILE A 107 -5.07 7.30 -2.71
C ILE A 107 -6.38 8.03 -2.91
N THR A 108 -7.10 8.26 -1.82
CA THR A 108 -8.20 9.22 -1.75
C THR A 108 -7.83 10.31 -0.78
N GLN A 109 -7.65 11.54 -1.26
CA GLN A 109 -7.51 12.71 -0.41
C GLN A 109 -8.88 13.34 -0.19
N PHE A 110 -9.25 13.57 1.07
CA PHE A 110 -10.49 14.23 1.40
C PHE A 110 -10.40 15.75 1.18
N GLY A 111 -11.55 16.35 0.89
CA GLY A 111 -11.69 17.80 0.74
C GLY A 111 -11.87 18.50 2.10
N GLN A 112 -12.88 19.37 2.19
CA GLN A 112 -13.19 20.09 3.43
C GLN A 112 -13.67 19.18 4.57
N LYS A 113 -14.37 18.09 4.24
CA LYS A 113 -14.78 17.08 5.21
C LYS A 113 -13.68 16.05 5.38
N ASP A 114 -13.43 15.61 6.60
CA ASP A 114 -12.46 14.58 6.93
C ASP A 114 -13.13 13.38 7.63
N MET A 115 -12.34 12.34 7.92
CA MET A 115 -12.77 11.19 8.71
C MET A 115 -12.03 11.24 10.05
N TRP A 116 -12.65 11.87 11.05
CA TRP A 116 -12.07 12.13 12.38
C TRP A 116 -10.71 12.85 12.35
N GLY A 117 -10.59 13.86 11.49
CA GLY A 117 -9.34 14.62 11.31
C GLY A 117 -8.34 14.00 10.34
N TRP A 118 -8.48 12.72 9.98
CA TRP A 118 -7.66 12.08 8.95
C TRP A 118 -8.01 12.61 7.56
N LYS A 119 -7.00 12.88 6.73
CA LYS A 119 -7.16 13.64 5.48
C LYS A 119 -7.12 12.79 4.22
N GLY A 120 -6.94 11.49 4.34
CA GLY A 120 -7.16 10.59 3.23
C GLY A 120 -7.00 9.12 3.57
N ILE A 121 -7.06 8.30 2.54
CA ILE A 121 -6.96 6.85 2.55
C ILE A 121 -5.89 6.43 1.55
N VAL A 122 -5.08 5.44 1.91
CA VAL A 122 -4.38 4.58 0.95
C VAL A 122 -5.06 3.22 0.90
N TYR A 123 -5.20 2.65 -0.30
CA TYR A 123 -5.80 1.34 -0.51
C TYR A 123 -4.73 0.28 -0.68
N THR A 124 -4.88 -0.84 0.02
CA THR A 124 -3.93 -1.96 -0.03
C THR A 124 -4.67 -3.27 -0.23
N LYS A 125 -3.96 -4.34 -0.60
CA LYS A 125 -4.52 -5.68 -0.49
C LYS A 125 -4.90 -5.97 0.96
N SER A 126 -5.99 -6.69 1.14
CA SER A 126 -6.30 -7.26 2.45
C SER A 126 -5.15 -8.14 2.96
N PRO A 127 -4.99 -8.29 4.28
CA PRO A 127 -3.93 -9.13 4.82
C PRO A 127 -4.23 -10.62 4.60
N LEU A 128 -3.20 -11.41 4.30
CA LEU A 128 -3.32 -12.82 3.92
C LEU A 128 -4.12 -13.67 4.92
N HIS A 129 -3.95 -13.43 6.22
CA HIS A 129 -4.65 -14.17 7.27
C HIS A 129 -6.17 -13.93 7.29
N LEU A 130 -6.68 -12.90 6.60
CA LEU A 130 -8.11 -12.60 6.47
C LEU A 130 -8.72 -13.08 5.14
N TYR A 131 -7.93 -13.62 4.20
CA TYR A 131 -8.42 -14.01 2.86
C TYR A 131 -9.53 -15.06 2.87
N LYS A 132 -9.63 -15.88 3.92
CA LYS A 132 -10.71 -16.86 4.07
C LYS A 132 -12.05 -16.22 4.46
N ASN A 133 -12.01 -15.02 5.04
CA ASN A 133 -13.16 -14.35 5.64
C ASN A 133 -13.60 -13.10 4.87
N LEU A 134 -12.81 -12.66 3.89
CA LEU A 134 -13.08 -11.48 3.07
C LEU A 134 -13.39 -11.88 1.63
N PRO A 135 -14.17 -11.07 0.90
CA PRO A 135 -14.34 -11.25 -0.53
C PRO A 135 -12.99 -11.29 -1.25
N LYS A 136 -12.94 -12.08 -2.33
CA LYS A 136 -11.75 -12.12 -3.19
C LYS A 136 -11.43 -10.71 -3.69
N ASP A 137 -10.14 -10.36 -3.69
CA ASP A 137 -9.64 -9.08 -4.16
C ASP A 137 -10.23 -7.86 -3.40
N CYS A 138 -10.62 -8.03 -2.13
CA CYS A 138 -11.06 -6.92 -1.28
C CYS A 138 -9.88 -5.98 -0.91
N LEU A 139 -10.13 -4.67 -1.00
CA LEU A 139 -9.14 -3.65 -0.64
C LEU A 139 -9.28 -3.24 0.81
N SER A 140 -8.17 -3.22 1.54
CA SER A 140 -8.08 -2.61 2.86
C SER A 140 -7.89 -1.10 2.75
N MET A 141 -8.55 -0.37 3.65
CA MET A 141 -8.46 1.09 3.76
C MET A 141 -7.65 1.48 5.00
N ILE A 142 -6.61 2.28 4.82
CA ILE A 142 -5.79 2.79 5.92
C ILE A 142 -5.85 4.32 5.91
N LEU A 143 -6.29 4.93 7.03
CA LEU A 143 -6.36 6.38 7.14
C LEU A 143 -4.99 7.01 7.32
N LEU A 144 -4.79 8.12 6.62
CA LEU A 144 -3.55 8.88 6.56
C LEU A 144 -3.76 10.34 6.90
N SER A 145 -2.74 10.95 7.51
CA SER A 145 -2.66 12.39 7.71
C SER A 145 -2.45 13.11 6.38
N LEU A 146 -2.61 14.43 6.34
CA LEU A 146 -2.43 15.17 5.09
C LEU A 146 -1.01 15.03 4.53
N GLU A 147 0.00 15.16 5.40
CA GLU A 147 1.39 15.07 5.00
C GLU A 147 1.70 13.66 4.46
N GLU A 148 1.14 12.60 5.07
CA GLU A 148 1.30 11.21 4.62
C GLU A 148 0.68 10.96 3.24
N VAL A 149 -0.56 11.44 3.01
CA VAL A 149 -1.22 11.32 1.69
C VAL A 149 -0.43 12.05 0.61
N GLN A 150 0.05 13.26 0.91
CA GLN A 150 0.80 14.09 -0.03
C GLN A 150 2.22 13.56 -0.30
N ALA A 151 2.75 12.71 0.58
CA ALA A 151 4.03 12.06 0.40
C ALA A 151 3.99 10.92 -0.64
N ILE A 152 2.88 10.19 -0.73
CA ILE A 152 2.77 8.97 -1.56
C ILE A 152 3.16 9.19 -3.03
N PRO A 153 2.71 10.25 -3.74
CA PRO A 153 3.12 10.49 -5.13
C PRO A 153 4.64 10.67 -5.33
N ASN A 154 5.35 11.07 -4.27
CA ASN A 154 6.79 11.35 -4.31
C ASN A 154 7.64 10.22 -3.76
N PHE A 155 7.10 9.43 -2.82
CA PHE A 155 7.88 8.47 -2.05
C PHE A 155 7.35 7.03 -2.16
N GLY A 156 6.21 6.83 -2.83
CA GLY A 156 5.58 5.52 -2.99
C GLY A 156 4.72 5.14 -1.79
N ALA A 157 3.63 4.41 -2.05
CA ALA A 157 2.72 3.94 -1.01
C ALA A 157 3.44 2.96 -0.05
N LEU A 158 4.27 2.07 -0.59
CA LEU A 158 4.94 1.04 0.21
C LEU A 158 5.86 1.62 1.29
N ARG A 159 6.63 2.68 1.00
CA ARG A 159 7.45 3.36 2.01
C ARG A 159 6.60 3.93 3.15
N ILE A 160 5.52 4.64 2.83
CA ILE A 160 4.64 5.21 3.85
C ILE A 160 4.01 4.11 4.70
N LEU A 161 3.57 3.03 4.06
CA LEU A 161 3.01 1.87 4.74
C LEU A 161 4.04 1.15 5.62
N SER A 162 5.26 0.90 5.14
CA SER A 162 6.31 0.24 5.92
C SER A 162 6.68 1.06 7.16
N MET A 163 6.71 2.40 7.04
CA MET A 163 6.92 3.29 8.18
C MET A 163 5.79 3.18 9.21
N LEU A 164 4.53 3.05 8.77
CA LEU A 164 3.41 2.75 9.67
C LEU A 164 3.58 1.36 10.31
N GLY A 165 4.06 0.38 9.56
CA GLY A 165 4.43 -0.96 10.05
C GLY A 165 5.46 -0.90 11.17
N LYS A 166 6.56 -0.15 10.96
CA LYS A 166 7.59 0.11 11.97
C LYS A 166 7.01 0.77 13.23
N GLN A 167 6.21 1.84 13.07
CA GLN A 167 5.59 2.54 14.20
C GLN A 167 4.63 1.63 15.00
N ALA A 168 3.86 0.80 14.30
CA ALA A 168 2.90 -0.13 14.91
C ALA A 168 3.54 -1.45 15.37
N ARG A 169 4.82 -1.70 15.04
CA ARG A 169 5.52 -2.98 15.20
C ARG A 169 4.77 -4.15 14.53
N TYR A 170 4.21 -3.91 13.34
CA TYR A 170 3.39 -4.87 12.62
C TYR A 170 3.87 -5.05 11.18
N TYR A 171 4.07 -6.29 10.76
CA TYR A 171 4.44 -6.62 9.39
C TYR A 171 3.24 -6.99 8.51
N PRO A 172 3.19 -6.53 7.25
CA PRO A 172 4.08 -5.52 6.64
C PRO A 172 3.68 -4.09 7.02
N PHE A 173 2.42 -3.89 7.40
CA PHE A 173 1.88 -2.61 7.85
C PHE A 173 0.50 -2.87 8.49
N PRO A 174 0.06 -2.03 9.45
CA PRO A 174 -1.23 -2.23 10.09
C PRO A 174 -2.36 -2.12 9.06
N TYR A 175 -3.21 -3.13 8.97
CA TYR A 175 -4.43 -3.11 8.15
C TYR A 175 -5.59 -2.38 8.85
N TRP A 176 -5.36 -1.86 10.05
CA TRP A 176 -6.31 -1.09 10.84
C TRP A 176 -5.84 0.34 11.02
N THR A 177 -6.78 1.22 11.30
CA THR A 177 -6.51 2.58 11.73
C THR A 177 -6.60 2.69 13.24
N ASP A 178 -5.54 3.21 13.87
CA ASP A 178 -5.54 3.67 15.25
C ASP A 178 -5.71 5.19 15.26
N HIS A 179 -6.85 5.67 15.77
CA HIS A 179 -7.13 7.12 15.81
C HIS A 179 -6.13 7.88 16.69
N HIS A 180 -5.48 7.22 17.64
CA HIS A 180 -4.54 7.84 18.57
C HIS A 180 -3.07 7.70 18.13
N ARG A 181 -2.79 7.15 16.94
CA ARG A 181 -1.41 7.05 16.45
C ARG A 181 -0.83 8.44 16.18
N ALA A 182 0.46 8.61 16.43
CA ALA A 182 1.18 9.77 15.93
C ALA A 182 1.24 9.76 14.39
N ASN A 183 1.34 10.95 13.80
CA ASN A 183 1.65 11.11 12.38
C ASN A 183 3.11 10.73 12.13
N LEU A 184 3.40 10.21 10.93
CA LEU A 184 4.77 9.98 10.50
C LEU A 184 5.54 11.31 10.34
N LEU A 185 6.86 11.26 10.55
CA LEU A 185 7.77 12.40 10.37
C LEU A 185 8.11 12.61 8.89
N ILE A 186 7.10 12.90 8.06
CA ILE A 186 7.23 13.02 6.60
C ILE A 186 8.26 14.06 6.17
N ARG A 187 8.42 15.14 6.94
CA ARG A 187 9.36 16.23 6.63
C ARG A 187 10.81 15.77 6.58
N GLU A 188 11.14 14.68 7.25
CA GLU A 188 12.48 14.09 7.28
C GLU A 188 12.79 13.30 5.99
N LEU A 189 11.78 12.97 5.18
CA LEU A 189 11.97 12.34 3.86
C LEU A 189 12.54 13.29 2.80
N LYS A 190 12.63 14.59 3.09
CA LYS A 190 13.19 15.59 2.15
C LYS A 190 14.61 15.22 1.68
N ASP A 191 15.35 14.51 2.52
CA ASP A 191 16.74 14.12 2.27
C ASP A 191 16.86 12.82 1.47
N SER A 192 15.75 12.11 1.24
CA SER A 192 15.72 10.94 0.35
C SER A 192 16.11 11.32 -1.07
N LEU A 193 16.86 10.44 -1.73
CA LEU A 193 17.19 10.51 -3.14
C LEU A 193 15.94 10.56 -4.02
N LEU A 194 14.82 9.99 -3.58
CA LEU A 194 13.55 10.11 -4.30
C LEU A 194 13.12 11.57 -4.49
N SER A 195 13.54 12.52 -3.64
CA SER A 195 13.26 13.95 -3.82
C SER A 195 14.01 14.59 -4.99
N ARG A 196 15.01 13.90 -5.56
CA ARG A 196 15.97 14.45 -6.54
C ARG A 196 16.00 13.69 -7.87
N VAL A 197 15.17 12.66 -8.04
CA VAL A 197 15.17 11.80 -9.23
C VAL A 197 13.80 11.78 -9.89
N ASN A 198 13.78 11.43 -11.18
CA ASN A 198 12.52 11.11 -11.88
C ASN A 198 11.95 9.82 -11.30
N ARG A 199 10.62 9.69 -11.28
CA ARG A 199 9.94 8.56 -10.64
C ARG A 199 8.89 7.96 -11.55
N ILE A 200 8.80 6.64 -11.49
CA ILE A 200 7.75 5.85 -12.13
C ILE A 200 6.98 5.15 -11.01
N ASN A 201 5.71 5.50 -10.85
CA ASN A 201 4.82 4.71 -10.00
C ASN A 201 4.43 3.44 -10.75
N LEU A 202 4.82 2.28 -10.21
CA LEU A 202 4.64 0.98 -10.85
C LEU A 202 4.10 -0.06 -9.85
N PRO A 203 2.84 0.05 -9.43
CA PRO A 203 2.25 -0.81 -8.41
C PRO A 203 2.14 -2.28 -8.85
N GLU A 204 2.24 -2.58 -10.15
CA GLU A 204 2.29 -3.93 -10.69
C GLU A 204 3.69 -4.57 -10.63
N ALA A 205 4.69 -3.80 -10.19
CA ALA A 205 6.04 -4.30 -9.94
C ALA A 205 6.23 -4.61 -8.46
N VAL A 206 7.08 -5.60 -8.20
CA VAL A 206 7.62 -5.88 -6.88
C VAL A 206 9.15 -5.94 -6.98
N VAL A 207 9.83 -5.48 -5.93
CA VAL A 207 11.29 -5.51 -5.84
C VAL A 207 11.69 -6.25 -4.59
N THR A 208 12.46 -7.33 -4.73
CA THR A 208 12.90 -8.15 -3.60
C THR A 208 14.39 -8.46 -3.66
N SER A 209 15.02 -8.67 -2.51
CA SER A 209 16.29 -9.39 -2.41
C SER A 209 16.04 -10.80 -1.87
N VAL A 210 16.72 -11.79 -2.43
CA VAL A 210 16.69 -13.18 -1.99
C VAL A 210 18.05 -13.55 -1.38
N ASN A 211 18.04 -14.00 -0.13
CA ASN A 211 19.23 -14.36 0.65
C ASN A 211 20.33 -13.29 0.73
N ASN A 212 20.01 -12.01 0.46
CA ASN A 212 20.99 -10.93 0.30
C ASN A 212 22.03 -11.20 -0.81
N GLU A 213 21.70 -12.05 -1.77
CA GLU A 213 22.59 -12.42 -2.89
C GLU A 213 22.07 -11.87 -4.22
N HIS A 214 20.75 -11.76 -4.38
CA HIS A 214 20.15 -11.46 -5.68
C HIS A 214 18.91 -10.57 -5.55
N ILE A 215 18.89 -9.45 -6.27
CA ILE A 215 17.75 -8.53 -6.37
C ILE A 215 16.89 -8.88 -7.59
N TYR A 216 15.58 -9.03 -7.38
CA TYR A 216 14.60 -9.25 -8.43
C TYR A 216 13.69 -8.03 -8.56
N LEU A 217 13.55 -7.52 -9.78
CA LEU A 217 12.42 -6.71 -10.21
C LEU A 217 11.46 -7.62 -10.98
N LYS A 218 10.33 -7.95 -10.41
CA LYS A 218 9.27 -8.73 -11.08
C LYS A 218 8.14 -7.81 -11.48
N ILE A 219 7.63 -7.96 -12.69
CA ILE A 219 6.57 -7.11 -13.25
C ILE A 219 5.53 -7.99 -13.92
N SER A 220 4.23 -7.70 -13.71
CA SER A 220 3.18 -8.43 -14.42
C SER A 220 3.22 -8.19 -15.93
N ARG A 221 3.09 -9.25 -16.73
CA ARG A 221 2.91 -9.19 -18.19
C ARG A 221 1.64 -8.46 -18.61
N GLN A 222 0.65 -8.41 -17.73
CA GLN A 222 -0.63 -7.73 -17.95
C GLN A 222 -0.49 -6.20 -17.87
N LEU A 223 0.66 -5.69 -17.41
CA LEU A 223 0.95 -4.26 -17.40
C LEU A 223 0.77 -3.66 -18.80
N ALA A 224 -0.19 -2.75 -18.91
CA ALA A 224 -0.49 -1.95 -20.10
C ALA A 224 0.15 -0.57 -20.00
N LEU A 225 1.43 -0.51 -19.64
CA LEU A 225 2.20 0.73 -19.54
C LEU A 225 3.05 0.93 -20.78
N ASP A 226 2.82 2.02 -21.49
CA ASP A 226 3.67 2.43 -22.62
C ASP A 226 4.77 3.38 -22.13
N LEU A 227 5.84 2.79 -21.56
CA LEU A 227 7.04 3.55 -21.22
C LEU A 227 7.85 3.99 -22.45
N SER A 228 7.51 3.55 -23.66
CA SER A 228 8.27 3.92 -24.86
C SER A 228 8.20 5.41 -25.18
N LYS A 229 7.21 6.12 -24.61
CA LYS A 229 7.07 7.58 -24.68
C LYS A 229 7.96 8.34 -23.70
N GLN A 230 8.50 7.66 -22.69
CA GLN A 230 9.37 8.25 -21.67
C GLN A 230 10.82 7.93 -22.05
N ASN A 231 11.54 8.93 -22.56
CA ASN A 231 12.97 8.80 -22.81
C ASN A 231 13.72 9.02 -21.49
N PHE A 232 14.40 7.99 -21.00
CA PHE A 232 15.22 8.07 -19.79
C PHE A 232 16.70 8.14 -20.18
N PRO A 233 17.30 9.35 -20.25
CA PRO A 233 18.72 9.47 -20.53
C PRO A 233 19.53 8.86 -19.38
N SER A 234 20.64 8.18 -19.69
CA SER A 234 21.52 7.57 -18.68
C SER A 234 22.13 8.56 -17.70
N SER A 235 22.12 9.86 -18.03
CA SER A 235 22.58 10.93 -17.15
C SER A 235 21.58 11.34 -16.06
N VAL A 236 20.34 10.84 -16.11
CA VAL A 236 19.29 11.20 -15.14
C VAL A 236 18.80 9.95 -14.42
N PRO A 237 19.00 9.84 -13.09
CA PRO A 237 18.52 8.69 -12.34
C PRO A 237 16.99 8.57 -12.35
N VAL A 238 16.51 7.33 -12.24
CA VAL A 238 15.08 6.99 -12.26
C VAL A 238 14.75 6.09 -11.08
N GLY A 239 13.77 6.49 -10.26
CA GLY A 239 13.19 5.66 -9.22
C GLY A 239 11.96 4.91 -9.72
N ILE A 240 11.88 3.62 -9.42
CA ILE A 240 10.67 2.79 -9.56
C ILE A 240 10.07 2.65 -8.17
N LEU A 241 8.76 2.91 -8.06
CA LEU A 241 7.99 2.78 -6.82
C LEU A 241 7.11 1.51 -6.93
N PRO A 242 7.54 0.38 -6.33
CA PRO A 242 6.86 -0.91 -6.40
C PRO A 242 5.77 -1.07 -5.32
N SER A 243 5.04 -2.18 -5.43
CA SER A 243 4.20 -2.74 -4.37
C SER A 243 4.95 -3.80 -3.55
N LEU A 244 4.33 -4.24 -2.45
CA LEU A 244 4.87 -5.31 -1.59
C LEU A 244 4.82 -6.66 -2.33
N ALA A 245 5.91 -7.43 -2.24
CA ALA A 245 5.90 -8.82 -2.72
C ALA A 245 5.14 -9.73 -1.75
N THR A 246 4.21 -10.53 -2.27
CA THR A 246 3.36 -11.43 -1.47
C THR A 246 4.15 -12.54 -0.77
N GLU A 247 5.27 -12.94 -1.35
CA GLU A 247 6.17 -13.98 -0.85
C GLU A 247 7.21 -13.46 0.15
N ALA A 248 7.28 -12.14 0.38
CA ALA A 248 8.30 -11.56 1.24
C ALA A 248 8.04 -11.85 2.72
N ASP A 249 9.08 -12.26 3.44
CA ASP A 249 9.08 -12.47 4.89
C ASP A 249 9.66 -11.27 5.66
N ALA A 250 10.14 -10.26 4.93
CA ALA A 250 10.64 -8.99 5.42
C ALA A 250 10.39 -7.85 4.42
N CYS A 251 10.39 -6.61 4.91
CA CYS A 251 10.27 -5.41 4.09
C CYS A 251 11.21 -4.35 4.67
N LEU A 252 12.07 -3.79 3.82
CA LEU A 252 12.87 -2.64 4.19
C LEU A 252 11.94 -1.47 4.56
N THR A 253 12.40 -0.62 5.47
CA THR A 253 11.65 0.55 5.91
C THR A 253 12.58 1.72 6.16
N TRP A 254 12.07 2.94 5.98
CA TRP A 254 12.84 4.15 6.20
C TRP A 254 13.47 4.19 7.61
N SER A 255 14.79 4.39 7.63
CA SER A 255 15.58 4.66 8.83
C SER A 255 15.91 6.14 8.89
N PHE A 256 15.75 6.73 10.08
CA PHE A 256 16.23 8.09 10.34
C PHE A 256 17.73 8.11 10.71
N ASP A 257 18.30 6.94 10.99
CA ASP A 257 19.73 6.75 11.18
C ASP A 257 20.36 6.39 9.82
N SER A 258 21.20 7.28 9.29
CA SER A 258 21.76 7.18 7.92
C SER A 258 22.64 5.95 7.68
N ASP A 259 23.12 5.32 8.76
CA ASP A 259 24.24 4.37 8.67
C ASP A 259 23.78 2.91 8.65
N THR A 260 22.49 2.64 8.92
CA THR A 260 21.99 1.26 9.01
C THR A 260 20.63 1.13 8.34
N PRO A 261 20.51 0.30 7.28
CA PRO A 261 19.21 -0.08 6.73
C PRO A 261 18.37 -0.79 7.79
N GLU A 262 17.08 -0.49 7.83
CA GLU A 262 16.14 -1.16 8.71
C GLU A 262 15.14 -2.00 7.92
N ALA A 263 14.65 -3.07 8.56
CA ALA A 263 13.59 -3.90 8.02
C ALA A 263 12.57 -4.26 9.11
N ILE A 264 11.32 -4.40 8.69
CA ILE A 264 10.24 -5.03 9.46
C ILE A 264 10.04 -6.45 8.96
N THR A 265 9.75 -7.38 9.86
CA THR A 265 9.72 -8.81 9.55
C THR A 265 8.49 -9.50 10.11
N LEU A 266 8.12 -10.64 9.52
CA LEU A 266 7.24 -11.60 10.18
C LEU A 266 7.90 -12.14 11.47
N PRO A 267 7.11 -12.60 12.46
CA PRO A 267 7.63 -13.37 13.58
C PRO A 267 8.44 -14.57 13.08
N ASP A 268 9.60 -14.81 13.70
CA ASP A 268 10.53 -15.90 13.35
C ASP A 268 11.06 -15.88 11.90
N SER A 269 10.88 -14.75 11.19
CA SER A 269 11.42 -14.55 9.85
C SER A 269 12.94 -14.63 9.85
N LYS A 270 13.48 -15.22 8.78
CA LYS A 270 14.93 -15.25 8.53
C LYS A 270 15.38 -14.12 7.62
N GLY A 271 14.45 -13.29 7.13
CA GLY A 271 14.75 -12.27 6.11
C GLY A 271 15.23 -12.90 4.81
N THR A 272 14.63 -14.01 4.42
CA THR A 272 15.03 -14.77 3.23
C THR A 272 14.64 -14.02 1.96
N ILE A 273 13.46 -13.39 1.96
CA ILE A 273 12.92 -12.62 0.84
C ILE A 273 12.51 -11.26 1.39
N ILE A 274 13.34 -10.25 1.12
CA ILE A 274 13.17 -8.90 1.64
C ILE A 274 12.59 -8.02 0.54
N SER A 275 11.41 -7.44 0.74
CA SER A 275 10.85 -6.42 -0.17
C SER A 275 11.56 -5.08 0.01
N GLY A 276 11.77 -4.36 -1.10
CA GLY A 276 12.22 -2.97 -1.10
C GLY A 276 11.08 -2.01 -1.43
N CYS A 277 11.07 -0.85 -0.78
CA CYS A 277 10.11 0.24 -1.02
C CYS A 277 10.38 1.01 -2.31
N LEU A 278 11.55 0.82 -2.92
CA LEU A 278 11.96 1.45 -4.17
C LEU A 278 13.05 0.65 -4.90
N LEU A 279 13.25 1.00 -6.17
CA LEU A 279 14.45 0.68 -6.94
C LEU A 279 14.96 1.94 -7.64
N ILE A 280 16.17 2.39 -7.35
CA ILE A 280 16.83 3.49 -8.08
C ILE A 280 17.72 2.93 -9.18
N LEU A 281 17.53 3.41 -10.40
CA LEU A 281 18.40 3.16 -11.54
C LEU A 281 19.29 4.39 -11.76
N ILE A 282 20.61 4.20 -11.80
CA ILE A 282 21.60 5.25 -12.01
C ILE A 282 22.46 4.84 -13.21
N GLY A 283 22.38 5.57 -14.31
CA GLY A 283 23.16 5.30 -15.52
C GLY A 283 24.52 6.01 -15.54
N ALA A 284 25.25 5.81 -16.65
CA ALA A 284 26.54 6.45 -16.92
C ALA A 284 27.61 6.23 -15.84
N GLN A 285 27.58 5.07 -15.18
CA GLN A 285 28.57 4.68 -14.17
C GLN A 285 29.78 4.02 -14.82
N GLU A 286 30.94 4.09 -14.18
CA GLU A 286 32.18 3.45 -14.67
C GLU A 286 32.08 1.92 -14.66
N GLN A 287 31.40 1.38 -13.65
CA GLN A 287 31.20 -0.05 -13.46
C GLN A 287 29.76 -0.34 -13.03
N ASN A 288 29.30 -1.56 -13.31
CA ASN A 288 27.99 -1.99 -12.85
C ASN A 288 28.05 -2.44 -11.38
N SER A 289 27.07 -2.04 -10.59
CA SER A 289 26.88 -2.57 -9.24
C SER A 289 25.41 -2.49 -8.84
N SER A 290 25.07 -3.20 -7.77
CA SER A 290 23.81 -3.09 -7.07
C SER A 290 24.07 -2.89 -5.58
N ARG A 291 23.09 -2.40 -4.82
CA ARG A 291 23.21 -2.34 -3.36
C ARG A 291 21.87 -2.04 -2.72
N ILE A 292 21.80 -2.23 -1.40
CA ILE A 292 20.77 -1.61 -0.58
C ILE A 292 21.00 -0.09 -0.59
N LEU A 293 19.92 0.66 -0.74
CA LEU A 293 19.93 2.12 -0.70
C LEU A 293 18.63 2.59 -0.05
N GLU A 294 18.76 3.35 1.04
CA GLU A 294 17.61 3.76 1.86
C GLU A 294 16.82 2.52 2.33
N ASP A 295 15.53 2.46 1.99
CA ASP A 295 14.63 1.34 2.25
C ASP A 295 14.29 0.56 0.97
N GLY A 296 15.21 0.55 0.01
CA GLY A 296 15.09 -0.22 -1.21
C GLY A 296 16.46 -0.58 -1.78
N TYR A 297 16.53 -0.63 -3.10
CA TYR A 297 17.73 -1.05 -3.81
C TYR A 297 18.15 -0.03 -4.86
N ALA A 298 19.42 -0.08 -5.24
CA ALA A 298 19.97 0.71 -6.34
C ALA A 298 20.66 -0.20 -7.36
N LEU A 299 20.53 0.14 -8.64
CA LEU A 299 21.37 -0.37 -9.72
C LEU A 299 22.18 0.78 -10.29
N LEU A 300 23.49 0.63 -10.25
CA LEU A 300 24.46 1.50 -10.88
C LEU A 300 24.87 0.82 -12.18
N LEU A 301 24.60 1.45 -13.31
CA LEU A 301 24.72 0.87 -14.64
C LEU A 301 25.67 1.70 -15.49
N THR A 302 26.58 1.01 -16.18
CA THR A 302 27.26 1.57 -17.36
C THR A 302 26.23 1.96 -18.42
N THR A 303 26.58 2.87 -19.34
CA THR A 303 25.69 3.26 -20.45
C THR A 303 25.20 2.06 -21.25
N LYS A 304 26.07 1.06 -21.46
CA LYS A 304 25.71 -0.18 -22.17
C LYS A 304 24.63 -0.98 -21.45
N GLU A 305 24.76 -1.18 -20.13
CA GLU A 305 23.79 -1.96 -19.37
C GLU A 305 22.49 -1.19 -19.11
N TRP A 306 22.57 0.15 -19.02
CA TRP A 306 21.39 1.02 -19.02
C TRP A 306 20.52 0.80 -20.26
N ASP A 307 21.13 0.84 -21.45
CA ASP A 307 20.40 0.62 -22.70
C ASP A 307 19.82 -0.79 -22.79
N ARG A 308 20.58 -1.81 -22.35
CA ARG A 308 20.10 -3.20 -22.31
C ARG A 308 18.92 -3.38 -21.37
N PHE A 309 18.94 -2.74 -20.20
CA PHE A 309 17.84 -2.78 -19.24
C PHE A 309 16.56 -2.23 -19.87
N TRP A 310 16.61 -1.03 -20.47
CA TRP A 310 15.42 -0.40 -21.05
C TRP A 310 14.92 -1.12 -22.31
N ILE A 311 15.82 -1.73 -23.11
CA ILE A 311 15.41 -2.61 -24.21
C ILE A 311 14.65 -3.84 -23.68
N ALA A 312 15.17 -4.50 -22.64
CA ALA A 312 14.51 -5.64 -22.03
C ALA A 312 13.16 -5.24 -21.42
N PHE A 313 13.10 -4.11 -20.72
CA PHE A 313 11.86 -3.57 -20.17
C PHE A 313 10.83 -3.32 -21.28
N LYS A 314 11.20 -2.59 -22.34
CA LYS A 314 10.31 -2.28 -23.47
C LYS A 314 9.78 -3.54 -24.15
N ASN A 315 10.62 -4.56 -24.30
CA ASN A 315 10.27 -5.80 -24.99
C ASN A 315 9.61 -6.84 -24.07
N LYS A 316 9.32 -6.50 -22.81
CA LYS A 316 8.86 -7.47 -21.79
C LYS A 316 9.77 -8.71 -21.70
N GLY A 317 11.07 -8.50 -21.87
CA GLY A 317 12.12 -9.51 -21.87
C GLY A 317 12.84 -9.61 -20.53
N VAL A 318 13.56 -10.72 -20.35
CA VAL A 318 14.40 -10.94 -19.18
C VAL A 318 15.70 -10.13 -19.31
N TYR A 319 16.12 -9.49 -18.21
CA TYR A 319 17.43 -8.88 -18.10
C TYR A 319 18.14 -9.41 -16.86
N GLN A 320 19.45 -9.65 -16.98
CA GLN A 320 20.30 -10.14 -15.91
C GLN A 320 21.56 -9.29 -15.86
N LEU A 321 21.91 -8.84 -14.67
CA LEU A 321 23.16 -8.18 -14.38
C LEU A 321 23.92 -9.03 -13.37
N LYS A 322 25.11 -9.51 -13.77
CA LYS A 322 26.06 -10.12 -12.85
C LYS A 322 27.01 -9.06 -12.33
N THR A 323 27.16 -8.99 -11.02
CA THR A 323 28.09 -8.07 -10.38
C THR A 323 29.33 -8.81 -9.87
N SER A 324 30.35 -8.09 -9.41
CA SER A 324 31.50 -8.73 -8.75
C SER A 324 31.07 -9.36 -7.42
N SER A 325 31.91 -10.25 -6.86
CA SER A 325 31.60 -11.14 -5.72
C SER A 325 31.20 -10.48 -4.40
N GLU A 326 31.25 -9.15 -4.29
CA GLU A 326 30.89 -8.40 -3.07
C GLU A 326 29.56 -7.64 -3.21
N VAL A 327 28.83 -7.89 -4.29
CA VAL A 327 27.65 -7.14 -4.71
C VAL A 327 26.53 -8.10 -5.10
N MET A 328 25.26 -7.71 -4.89
CA MET A 328 24.10 -8.55 -5.24
C MET A 328 23.92 -8.61 -6.76
N ASP A 329 23.66 -9.81 -7.30
CA ASP A 329 23.22 -9.94 -8.69
C ASP A 329 21.83 -9.32 -8.87
N PHE A 330 21.44 -9.00 -10.12
CA PHE A 330 20.12 -8.44 -10.40
C PHE A 330 19.41 -9.15 -11.56
N SER A 331 18.09 -9.27 -11.47
CA SER A 331 17.25 -9.70 -12.58
C SER A 331 15.94 -8.93 -12.70
N LEU A 332 15.60 -8.55 -13.93
CA LEU A 332 14.27 -8.10 -14.32
C LEU A 332 13.52 -9.28 -14.98
N ILE A 333 12.35 -9.61 -14.47
CA ILE A 333 11.51 -10.73 -14.91
C ILE A 333 10.08 -10.26 -15.15
N TRP A 334 9.44 -10.80 -16.19
CA TRP A 334 8.03 -10.55 -16.53
C TRP A 334 7.19 -11.80 -16.31
N GLU A 335 6.20 -11.71 -15.42
CA GLU A 335 5.34 -12.82 -14.96
C GLU A 335 3.88 -12.67 -15.41
#